data_AF-A0A917Z985-F1
#
_entry.id   AF-A0A917Z985-F1
#
_cell.length_a   1.000
_cell.length_b   1.000
_cell.length_c   1.000
_cell.angle_alpha   90.00
_cell.angle_beta   90.00
_cell.angle_gamma   90.00
#
_symmetry.space_group_name_H-M   'P 1'
#
loop_
_entity.id
_entity.type
_entity.pdbx_description
1 polymer ?
#
loop_
_entity_poly.entity_id
_entity_poly.type
_entity_poly.pdbx_seq_one_letter_code
_entity_poly.pdbx_strand_id
1 'polypeptide(L)'
;MSIKINKQSFLDAAKSDFEFTRETRYLTGIIRLDLGSDSWALTFANGEFVGVADGLNIPDEEAKVIVGGTEEQWSALLEVKPKPFYQCIQSAAVKHGMRINVANETFAYLPALNRMTTLLRQLNNQEG
;
A
#
# COMPACT_ATOMS: atom_id res chain seq x y z
N MET A 1 -0.46 10.99 14.06
CA MET A 1 0.93 11.20 13.60
C MET A 1 0.88 11.01 12.10
N SER A 2 1.31 12.00 11.32
CA SER A 2 1.33 11.89 9.86
C SER A 2 2.39 10.87 9.43
N ILE A 3 2.08 10.11 8.38
CA ILE A 3 3.00 9.13 7.77
C ILE A 3 4.23 9.88 7.25
N LYS A 4 5.43 9.42 7.62
CA LYS A 4 6.71 10.08 7.29
C LYS A 4 7.41 9.43 6.10
N ILE A 5 6.66 9.07 5.06
CA ILE A 5 7.20 8.34 3.92
C ILE A 5 7.20 9.26 2.70
N ASN A 6 8.37 9.48 2.12
CA ASN A 6 8.48 10.14 0.83
C ASN A 6 8.09 9.18 -0.32
N LYS A 7 7.26 9.65 -1.26
CA LYS A 7 6.80 8.87 -2.43
C LYS A 7 7.96 8.31 -3.26
N GLN A 8 9.02 9.11 -3.47
CA GLN A 8 10.22 8.69 -4.22
C GLN A 8 10.98 7.60 -3.46
N SER A 9 11.20 7.78 -2.15
CA SER A 9 11.87 6.75 -1.33
C SER A 9 11.12 5.42 -1.35
N PHE A 10 9.78 5.45 -1.32
CA PHE A 10 8.97 4.24 -1.47
C PHE A 10 9.09 3.62 -2.85
N LEU A 11 9.04 4.43 -3.92
CA LEU A 11 9.21 3.95 -5.30
C LEU A 11 10.56 3.24 -5.48
N ASP A 12 11.65 3.84 -5.01
CA ASP A 12 13.01 3.29 -5.14
C ASP A 12 13.16 1.99 -4.35
N ALA A 13 12.65 1.95 -3.12
CA ALA A 13 12.65 0.75 -2.28
C ALA A 13 11.83 -0.39 -2.93
N ALA A 14 10.64 -0.09 -3.43
CA ALA A 14 9.75 -1.05 -4.05
C ALA A 14 10.30 -1.60 -5.37
N LYS A 15 10.90 -0.73 -6.22
CA LYS A 15 11.56 -1.16 -7.47
C LYS A 15 12.77 -2.07 -7.22
N SER A 16 13.47 -1.86 -6.10
CA SER A 16 14.65 -2.64 -5.74
C SER A 16 14.32 -3.93 -4.98
N ASP A 17 13.07 -4.11 -4.56
CA ASP A 17 12.64 -5.24 -3.76
C ASP A 17 12.24 -6.44 -4.63
N PHE A 18 13.03 -7.51 -4.58
CA PHE A 18 12.80 -8.72 -5.38
C PHE A 18 11.44 -9.37 -5.10
N GLU A 19 11.00 -9.40 -3.84
CA GLU A 19 9.70 -9.99 -3.49
C GLU A 19 8.57 -9.16 -4.10
N PHE A 20 8.60 -7.84 -3.93
CA PHE A 20 7.56 -6.94 -4.44
C PHE A 20 7.48 -6.97 -5.97
N THR A 21 8.62 -6.88 -6.65
CA THR A 21 8.69 -6.95 -8.12
C THR A 21 8.21 -8.32 -8.63
N ARG A 22 8.57 -9.41 -7.96
CA ARG A 22 8.08 -10.75 -8.29
C ARG A 22 6.56 -10.82 -8.15
N GLU A 23 6.01 -10.39 -7.03
CA GLU A 23 4.56 -10.49 -6.77
C GLU A 23 3.73 -9.56 -7.68
N THR A 24 4.34 -8.50 -8.23
CA THR A 24 3.66 -7.55 -9.13
C THR A 24 3.91 -7.82 -10.61
N ARG A 25 4.69 -8.84 -11.00
CA ARG A 25 5.16 -9.10 -12.38
C ARG A 25 4.11 -9.23 -13.50
N TYR A 26 2.82 -9.31 -13.16
CA TYR A 26 1.71 -9.36 -14.13
C TYR A 26 0.64 -8.29 -13.87
N LEU A 27 0.90 -7.39 -12.92
CA LEU A 27 -0.04 -6.35 -12.55
C LEU A 27 0.00 -5.23 -13.61
N THR A 28 -1.18 -4.86 -14.09
CA THR A 28 -1.41 -3.67 -14.90
C THR A 28 -2.58 -2.89 -14.32
N GLY A 29 -2.40 -1.59 -14.14
CA GLY A 29 -3.41 -0.68 -13.58
C GLY A 29 -2.91 0.05 -12.35
N ILE A 30 -3.85 0.60 -11.58
CA ILE A 30 -3.54 1.46 -10.43
C ILE A 30 -3.91 0.75 -9.13
N ILE A 31 -3.01 0.80 -8.15
CA ILE A 31 -3.34 0.58 -6.74
C ILE A 31 -3.45 1.96 -6.08
N ARG A 32 -4.59 2.28 -5.47
CA ARG A 32 -4.79 3.51 -4.71
C ARG A 32 -4.66 3.26 -3.21
N LEU A 33 -3.86 4.06 -2.52
CA LEU A 33 -3.71 4.04 -1.07
C LEU A 33 -4.27 5.35 -0.49
N ASP A 34 -5.37 5.28 0.25
CA ASP A 34 -5.95 6.41 0.97
C ASP A 34 -5.39 6.40 2.41
N LEU A 35 -4.43 7.26 2.67
CA LEU A 35 -3.55 7.34 3.85
C LEU A 35 -4.06 8.34 4.91
N GLY A 36 -5.37 8.37 5.13
CA GLY A 36 -6.03 9.40 5.94
C GLY A 36 -6.29 10.66 5.10
N SER A 37 -5.48 11.71 5.30
CA SER A 37 -5.61 12.98 4.56
C SER A 37 -4.85 13.02 3.23
N ASP A 38 -3.94 12.07 2.98
CA ASP A 38 -3.18 11.92 1.74
C ASP A 38 -3.69 10.72 0.93
N SER A 39 -3.51 10.73 -0.39
CA SER A 39 -3.84 9.60 -1.27
C SER A 39 -2.75 9.40 -2.32
N TRP A 40 -2.36 8.15 -2.52
CA TRP A 40 -1.28 7.77 -3.43
C TRP A 40 -1.82 6.87 -4.53
N ALA A 41 -1.46 7.17 -5.78
CA ALA A 41 -1.73 6.32 -6.94
C ALA A 41 -0.44 5.61 -7.37
N LEU A 42 -0.41 4.29 -7.21
CA LEU A 42 0.70 3.43 -7.59
C LEU A 42 0.39 2.83 -8.96
N THR A 43 1.10 3.26 -9.99
CA THR A 43 0.82 2.86 -11.38
C THR A 43 1.69 1.71 -11.81
N PHE A 44 1.07 0.66 -12.35
CA PHE A 44 1.75 -0.51 -12.91
C PHE A 44 1.42 -0.68 -14.39
N ALA A 45 2.44 -1.01 -15.19
CA ALA A 45 2.31 -1.31 -16.60
C ALA A 45 3.02 -2.61 -16.93
N ASN A 46 2.27 -3.66 -17.28
CA ASN A 46 2.78 -4.98 -17.65
C ASN A 46 3.77 -5.56 -16.61
N GLY A 47 3.44 -5.40 -15.34
CA GLY A 47 4.24 -5.86 -14.21
C GLY A 47 5.37 -4.93 -13.78
N GLU A 48 5.63 -3.84 -14.51
CA GLU A 48 6.57 -2.81 -14.08
C GLU A 48 5.88 -1.81 -13.15
N PHE A 49 6.48 -1.51 -12.01
CA PHE A 49 6.03 -0.42 -11.15
C PHE A 49 6.51 0.92 -11.72
N VAL A 50 5.64 1.67 -12.39
CA VAL A 50 6.00 2.87 -13.15
C VAL A 50 6.32 4.04 -12.23
N GLY A 51 5.46 4.30 -11.23
CA GLY A 51 5.62 5.45 -10.35
C GLY A 51 4.52 5.60 -9.31
N VAL A 52 4.68 6.63 -8.48
CA VAL A 52 3.74 7.02 -7.42
C VAL A 52 3.34 8.47 -7.62
N ALA A 53 2.05 8.73 -7.77
CA ALA A 53 1.46 10.06 -7.94
C ALA A 53 0.46 10.37 -6.82
N ASP A 54 -0.11 11.58 -6.85
CA ASP A 54 -1.29 11.92 -6.03
C ASP A 54 -2.51 11.12 -6.50
N GLY A 55 -3.20 10.50 -5.55
CA GLY A 55 -4.35 9.64 -5.77
C GLY A 55 -5.71 10.31 -5.57
N LEU A 56 -5.77 11.55 -5.07
CA LEU A 56 -7.03 12.21 -4.67
C LEU A 56 -8.05 12.31 -5.80
N ASN A 57 -7.57 12.40 -7.05
CA ASN A 57 -8.42 12.55 -8.23
C ASN A 57 -8.59 11.26 -9.03
N ILE A 58 -8.08 10.11 -8.56
CA ILE A 58 -8.26 8.82 -9.24
C ILE A 58 -9.64 8.26 -8.88
N PRO A 59 -10.57 8.08 -9.84
CA PRO A 59 -11.86 7.47 -9.58
C PRO A 59 -11.74 6.02 -9.11
N ASP A 60 -12.74 5.55 -8.35
CA ASP A 60 -12.74 4.18 -7.83
C ASP A 60 -12.74 3.13 -8.96
N GLU A 61 -13.37 3.42 -10.10
CA GLU A 61 -13.44 2.55 -11.27
C GLU A 61 -12.10 2.40 -12.02
N GLU A 62 -11.17 3.33 -11.85
CA GLU A 62 -9.83 3.27 -12.47
C GLU A 62 -8.84 2.48 -11.61
N ALA A 63 -9.10 2.36 -10.31
CA ALA A 63 -8.26 1.65 -9.37
C ALA A 63 -8.58 0.15 -9.31
N LYS A 64 -7.58 -0.69 -9.55
CA LYS A 64 -7.68 -2.16 -9.45
C LYS A 64 -7.78 -2.61 -8.01
N VAL A 65 -6.97 -1.99 -7.16
CA VAL A 65 -7.00 -2.21 -5.72
C VAL A 65 -7.07 -0.85 -5.05
N ILE A 66 -7.94 -0.75 -4.06
CA ILE A 66 -8.08 0.44 -3.22
C ILE A 66 -7.90 0.01 -1.78
N VAL A 67 -6.91 0.57 -1.12
CA VAL A 67 -6.66 0.37 0.31
C VAL A 67 -6.87 1.71 1.01
N GLY A 68 -7.63 1.76 2.08
CA GLY A 68 -7.89 2.99 2.82
C GLY A 68 -7.90 2.80 4.31
N GLY A 69 -7.70 3.90 5.05
CA GLY A 69 -7.81 3.93 6.50
C GLY A 69 -7.60 5.33 7.04
N THR A 70 -7.92 5.53 8.32
CA THR A 70 -7.58 6.77 9.02
C THR A 70 -6.07 6.86 9.26
N GLU A 71 -5.57 8.05 9.59
CA GLU A 71 -4.15 8.24 9.94
C GLU A 71 -3.75 7.36 11.13
N GLU A 72 -4.64 7.18 12.12
CA GLU A 72 -4.39 6.34 13.28
C GLU A 72 -4.27 4.86 12.91
N GLN A 73 -5.11 4.38 11.99
CA GLN A 73 -5.07 3.00 11.53
C GLN A 73 -3.77 2.72 10.76
N TRP A 74 -3.38 3.63 9.86
CA TRP A 74 -2.09 3.51 9.16
C TRP A 74 -0.91 3.61 10.11
N SER A 75 -0.94 4.55 11.06
CA SER A 75 0.09 4.65 12.09
C SER A 75 0.25 3.34 12.85
N ALA A 76 -0.85 2.70 13.25
CA ALA A 76 -0.82 1.42 13.97
C ALA A 76 -0.33 0.24 13.08
N LEU A 77 -0.72 0.22 11.80
CA LEU A 77 -0.27 -0.78 10.82
C LEU A 77 1.25 -0.70 10.58
N LEU A 78 1.78 0.51 10.59
CA LEU A 78 3.18 0.83 10.28
C LEU A 78 4.08 0.92 11.52
N GLU A 79 3.60 0.55 12.71
CA GLU A 79 4.48 0.36 13.88
C GLU A 79 5.48 -0.79 13.63
N VAL A 80 6.71 -0.71 14.15
CA VAL A 80 7.71 -1.80 14.08
C VAL A 80 7.14 -3.11 14.65
N LYS A 81 6.38 -3.01 15.73
CA LYS A 81 5.68 -4.12 16.40
C LYS A 81 4.19 -3.79 16.47
N PRO A 82 3.44 -3.99 15.37
CA PRO A 82 2.04 -3.60 15.33
C PRO A 82 1.22 -4.43 16.32
N LYS A 83 0.17 -3.81 16.86
CA LYS A 83 -0.80 -4.49 17.73
C LYS A 83 -1.50 -5.64 16.98
N PRO A 84 -2.14 -6.59 17.69
CA PRO A 84 -2.87 -7.68 17.04
C PRO A 84 -3.84 -7.17 15.97
N PHE A 85 -3.86 -7.89 14.84
CA PHE A 85 -4.64 -7.59 13.64
C PHE A 85 -4.19 -6.37 12.83
N TYR A 86 -3.08 -5.73 13.19
CA TYR A 86 -2.35 -4.77 12.34
C TYR A 86 -1.11 -5.40 11.68
N GLN A 87 -1.05 -6.73 11.57
CA GLN A 87 0.09 -7.38 10.89
C GLN A 87 0.09 -7.13 9.38
N CYS A 88 -1.10 -7.10 8.77
CA CYS A 88 -1.32 -6.82 7.35
C CYS A 88 -2.64 -6.06 7.12
N ILE A 89 -2.82 -5.54 5.90
CA ILE A 89 -4.01 -4.76 5.51
C ILE A 89 -5.30 -5.57 5.67
N GLN A 90 -5.29 -6.86 5.35
CA GLN A 90 -6.47 -7.72 5.37
C GLN A 90 -6.97 -7.93 6.80
N SER A 91 -6.08 -8.25 7.74
CA SER A 91 -6.46 -8.40 9.15
C SER A 91 -6.94 -7.07 9.73
N ALA A 92 -6.30 -5.97 9.33
CA ALA A 92 -6.67 -4.64 9.80
C ALA A 92 -8.02 -4.20 9.23
N ALA A 93 -8.32 -4.58 7.99
CA ALA A 93 -9.61 -4.32 7.38
C ALA A 93 -10.74 -5.07 8.10
N VAL A 94 -10.54 -6.37 8.34
CA VAL A 94 -11.54 -7.21 9.02
C VAL A 94 -11.75 -6.78 10.48
N LYS A 95 -10.68 -6.47 11.22
CA LYS A 95 -10.77 -6.25 12.67
C LYS A 95 -10.95 -4.79 13.06
N HIS A 96 -10.26 -3.89 12.37
CA HIS A 96 -10.10 -2.50 12.79
C HIS A 96 -10.76 -1.50 11.85
N GLY A 97 -11.41 -1.96 10.78
CA GLY A 97 -12.18 -1.12 9.87
C GLY A 97 -11.34 -0.35 8.84
N MET A 98 -10.10 -0.79 8.57
CA MET A 98 -9.44 -0.36 7.33
C MET A 98 -10.24 -0.85 6.12
N ARG A 99 -10.07 -0.20 4.98
CA ARG A 99 -10.74 -0.55 3.73
C ARG A 99 -9.77 -1.28 2.81
N ILE A 100 -10.25 -2.35 2.20
CA ILE A 100 -9.68 -2.90 0.99
C ILE A 100 -10.85 -3.29 0.07
N ASN A 101 -10.83 -2.86 -1.19
CA ASN A 101 -11.89 -3.27 -2.13
C ASN A 101 -11.82 -4.78 -2.37
N VAL A 102 -12.98 -5.39 -2.59
CA VAL A 102 -13.08 -6.82 -2.91
C VAL A 102 -13.12 -6.94 -4.43
N ALA A 103 -11.97 -7.29 -5.03
CA ALA A 103 -11.81 -7.50 -6.46
C ALA A 103 -10.93 -8.73 -6.72
N ASN A 104 -10.98 -9.27 -7.94
CA ASN A 104 -10.12 -10.40 -8.34
C ASN A 104 -8.64 -10.06 -8.14
N GLU A 105 -8.26 -8.84 -8.50
CA GLU A 105 -6.93 -8.29 -8.35
C GLU A 105 -6.51 -8.23 -6.88
N THR A 106 -7.41 -7.87 -5.96
CA THR A 106 -7.12 -7.87 -4.52
C THR A 106 -6.66 -9.25 -4.05
N PHE A 107 -7.33 -10.32 -4.47
CA PHE A 107 -6.95 -11.69 -4.09
C PHE A 107 -5.68 -12.17 -4.79
N ALA A 108 -5.54 -11.88 -6.08
CA ALA A 108 -4.37 -12.28 -6.87
C ALA A 108 -3.07 -11.65 -6.35
N TYR A 109 -3.15 -10.41 -5.85
CA TYR A 109 -1.99 -9.61 -5.45
C TYR A 109 -1.87 -9.41 -3.92
N LEU A 110 -2.53 -10.22 -3.09
CA LEU A 110 -2.36 -10.17 -1.62
C LEU A 110 -0.88 -10.26 -1.18
N PRO A 111 -0.03 -11.12 -1.78
CA PRO A 111 1.39 -11.16 -1.44
C PRO A 111 2.10 -9.82 -1.71
N ALA A 112 1.79 -9.16 -2.84
CA ALA A 112 2.33 -7.83 -3.16
C ALA A 112 1.89 -6.79 -2.13
N LEU A 113 0.62 -6.79 -1.72
CA LEU A 113 0.10 -5.87 -0.70
C LEU A 113 0.75 -6.09 0.67
N ASN A 114 1.03 -7.35 1.03
CA ASN A 114 1.74 -7.68 2.28
C ASN A 114 3.19 -7.20 2.24
N ARG A 115 3.88 -7.37 1.10
CA ARG A 115 5.24 -6.88 0.93
C ARG A 115 5.31 -5.35 0.91
N MET A 116 4.38 -4.70 0.21
CA MET A 116 4.19 -3.25 0.23
C MET A 116 4.03 -2.73 1.66
N THR A 117 3.16 -3.35 2.47
CA THR A 117 2.98 -2.98 3.88
C THR A 117 4.29 -3.08 4.66
N THR A 118 5.10 -4.10 4.38
CA THR A 118 6.42 -4.29 5.02
C THR A 118 7.40 -3.18 4.62
N LEU A 119 7.45 -2.82 3.34
CA LEU A 119 8.31 -1.73 2.83
C LEU A 119 7.89 -0.38 3.42
N LEU A 120 6.59 -0.06 3.43
CA LEU A 120 6.05 1.15 4.05
C LEU A 120 6.42 1.20 5.54
N ARG A 121 6.29 0.08 6.25
CA ARG A 121 6.66 -0.02 7.66
C ARG A 121 8.15 0.22 7.88
N GLN A 122 9.02 -0.35 7.03
CA GLN A 122 10.46 -0.12 7.13
C GLN A 122 10.80 1.36 6.95
N LEU A 123 10.31 1.98 5.88
CA LEU A 123 10.57 3.40 5.59
C LEU A 123 10.06 4.31 6.70
N ASN A 124 8.83 4.09 7.19
CA ASN A 124 8.24 4.88 8.26
C ASN A 124 9.05 4.84 9.57
N ASN A 125 9.82 3.78 9.80
CA ASN A 125 10.61 3.59 11.02
C ASN A 125 12.13 3.73 10.79
N GLN A 126 12.58 4.03 9.57
CA GLN A 126 13.99 4.35 9.28
C GLN A 126 14.33 5.82 9.57
N GLU A 127 13.34 6.71 9.61
CA GLU A 127 13.51 8.13 9.99
C GLU A 127 13.38 8.38 11.51
N GLY A 128 13.77 7.41 12.34
CA GLY A 128 13.63 7.42 13.80
C GLY A 128 14.96 7.26 14.54
#